data_AF-A0A9D3UJ14-F1
#
_entry.id   AF-A0A9D3UJ14-F1
#
_cell.length_a   1.000
_cell.length_b   1.000
_cell.length_c   1.000
_cell.angle_alpha   90.00
_cell.angle_beta   90.00
_cell.angle_gamma   90.00
#
_symmetry.space_group_name_H-M   'P 1'
#
loop_
_entity.id
_entity.type
_entity.pdbx_description
1 polymer ?
#
loop_
_entity_poly.entity_id
_entity_poly.type
_entity_poly.pdbx_seq_one_letter_code
_entity_poly.pdbx_strand_id
1 'polypeptide(L)'
;MHSLNALKELGIRDCPNVTSILEEGIPTHLTSLRIGGPNIWKAILERDLHTLPCLKSLSISNGCPDAVSFPQDEIGATLPSSLTHFCIEDFPKLESLSSNGFRNLTSLQHLTIKKCPNLKTLPGNNMLSSLLSLKIWGCPVMVKRCKRDKGPEWSKITHIPDVTICG
;
A
#
# COMPACT_ATOMS: atom_id res chain seq x y z
N MET A 1 19.20 9.01 23.83
CA MET A 1 18.03 8.74 22.98
C MET A 1 16.80 9.32 23.65
N HIS A 2 16.39 10.53 23.27
CA HIS A 2 15.11 11.07 23.75
C HIS A 2 13.98 10.31 23.06
N SER A 3 13.23 9.59 23.89
CA SER A 3 11.91 8.99 23.66
C SER A 3 11.17 9.51 22.42
N LEU A 4 11.17 8.72 21.35
CA LEU A 4 10.23 8.88 20.22
C LEU A 4 8.83 8.32 20.56
N ASN A 5 8.50 8.12 21.85
CA ASN A 5 7.22 7.51 22.27
C ASN A 5 6.00 8.38 21.92
N ALA A 6 6.22 9.64 21.55
CA ALA A 6 5.16 10.57 21.12
C ALA A 6 5.02 10.69 19.58
N LEU A 7 5.88 10.03 18.80
CA LEU A 7 5.88 10.22 17.35
C LEU A 7 4.68 9.53 16.70
N LYS A 8 3.74 10.34 16.20
CA LYS A 8 2.52 9.86 15.53
C LYS A 8 2.66 9.75 14.01
N GLU A 9 3.56 10.54 13.43
CA GLU A 9 3.82 10.57 11.99
C GLU A 9 5.32 10.44 11.71
N LEU A 10 5.68 9.57 10.77
CA LEU A 10 7.06 9.33 10.36
C LEU A 10 7.13 9.33 8.83
N GLY A 11 8.08 10.09 8.30
CA GLY A 11 8.37 10.15 6.87
C GLY A 11 9.82 9.75 6.62
N ILE A 12 10.04 8.71 5.81
CA ILE A 12 11.35 8.23 5.41
C ILE A 12 11.44 8.36 3.89
N ARG A 13 12.40 9.13 3.38
CA ARG A 13 12.60 9.31 1.93
C ARG A 13 14.08 9.16 1.59
N ASP A 14 14.37 8.32 0.60
CA ASP A 14 15.70 8.14 0.01
C ASP A 14 16.80 7.93 1.07
N CYS A 15 16.50 7.13 2.09
CA CYS A 15 17.41 6.81 3.18
C CYS A 15 18.28 5.58 2.82
N PRO A 16 19.60 5.75 2.58
CA PRO A 16 20.49 4.63 2.26
C PRO A 16 20.74 3.69 3.45
N ASN A 17 20.58 4.18 4.69
CA ASN A 17 20.81 3.43 5.93
C ASN A 17 19.51 3.08 6.67
N VAL A 18 18.41 2.78 5.95
CA VAL A 18 17.13 2.45 6.59
C VAL A 18 17.24 1.26 7.56
N THR A 19 18.15 0.32 7.30
CA THR A 19 18.43 -0.81 8.19
C THR A 19 18.82 -0.35 9.59
N SER A 20 19.57 0.74 9.72
CA SER A 20 19.95 1.32 11.02
C SER A 20 18.77 1.97 11.75
N ILE A 21 17.82 2.57 11.01
CA ILE A 21 16.56 3.09 11.60
C ILE A 21 15.71 1.95 12.15
N LEU A 22 15.73 0.80 11.47
CA LEU A 22 15.02 -0.42 11.88
C LEU A 22 15.71 -1.16 13.03
N GLU A 23 17.03 -1.08 13.16
CA GLU A 23 17.77 -1.61 14.31
C GLU A 23 17.39 -0.92 15.62
N GLU A 24 17.07 0.37 15.58
CA GLU A 24 16.57 1.11 16.75
C GLU A 24 15.04 0.97 16.96
N GLY A 25 14.34 0.29 16.05
CA GLY A 25 12.91 0.00 16.10
C GLY A 25 12.01 1.15 15.61
N ILE A 26 10.91 0.81 14.94
CA ILE A 26 9.87 1.79 14.56
C ILE A 26 9.02 2.12 15.81
N PRO A 27 8.65 3.39 16.06
CA PRO A 27 7.79 3.74 17.19
C PRO A 27 6.45 2.99 17.15
N THR A 28 6.11 2.29 18.23
CA THR A 28 4.90 1.43 18.32
C THR A 28 3.58 2.22 18.34
N HIS A 29 3.62 3.51 18.69
CA HIS A 29 2.46 4.41 18.71
C HIS A 29 2.26 5.18 17.39
N LEU A 30 3.00 4.80 16.35
CA LEU A 30 2.95 5.46 15.05
C LEU A 30 1.57 5.24 14.39
N THR A 31 0.97 6.33 13.94
CA THR A 31 -0.35 6.32 13.28
C THR A 31 -0.27 6.57 11.78
N SER A 32 0.78 7.26 11.33
CA SER A 32 1.01 7.56 9.92
C SER A 32 2.46 7.30 9.54
N LEU A 33 2.67 6.50 8.49
CA LEU A 33 3.99 6.18 7.95
C LEU A 33 4.01 6.52 6.46
N ARG A 34 4.99 7.33 6.05
CA ARG A 34 5.25 7.66 4.65
C ARG A 34 6.65 7.16 4.29
N ILE A 35 6.74 6.31 3.28
CA ILE A 35 7.98 5.69 2.81
C ILE A 35 8.18 6.11 1.36
N GLY A 36 9.35 6.64 1.03
CA GLY A 36 9.75 6.98 -0.33
C GLY A 36 11.10 6.38 -0.64
N GLY A 37 11.20 5.57 -1.69
CA GLY A 37 12.48 5.10 -2.20
C GLY A 37 12.51 3.60 -2.52
N PRO A 38 13.35 3.19 -3.49
CA PRO A 38 13.21 1.91 -4.18
C PRO A 38 13.47 0.69 -3.29
N ASN A 39 14.31 0.84 -2.27
CA ASN A 39 14.77 -0.28 -1.43
C ASN A 39 14.20 -0.24 0.00
N ILE A 40 13.45 0.81 0.35
CA ILE A 40 13.08 1.09 1.74
C ILE A 40 11.88 0.25 2.18
N TRP A 41 10.87 0.13 1.31
CA TRP A 41 9.61 -0.53 1.66
C TRP A 41 9.76 -2.05 1.86
N LYS A 42 10.70 -2.72 1.17
CA LYS A 42 10.99 -4.16 1.37
C LYS A 42 11.51 -4.43 2.78
N ALA A 43 12.54 -3.70 3.19
CA ALA A 43 13.13 -3.83 4.52
C ALA A 43 12.11 -3.58 5.65
N ILE A 44 11.21 -2.61 5.45
CA ILE A 44 10.18 -2.27 6.43
C ILE A 44 9.05 -3.33 6.48
N LEU A 45 8.65 -3.88 5.33
CA LEU A 45 7.63 -4.95 5.26
C LEU A 45 8.12 -6.28 5.82
N GLU A 46 9.40 -6.61 5.62
CA GLU A 46 10.02 -7.86 6.06
C GLU A 46 10.09 -8.00 7.58
N ARG A 47 10.19 -6.88 8.30
CA ARG A 47 10.53 -6.92 9.73
C ARG A 47 9.43 -6.41 10.67
N ASP A 48 8.78 -5.29 10.35
CA ASP A 48 8.13 -4.50 11.42
C ASP A 48 6.74 -3.95 11.12
N LEU A 49 6.22 -4.04 9.89
CA LEU A 49 4.93 -3.37 9.58
C LEU A 49 3.73 -3.99 10.30
N HIS A 50 3.70 -5.31 10.44
CA HIS A 50 2.62 -6.02 11.14
C HIS A 50 2.63 -5.80 12.66
N THR A 51 3.74 -5.33 13.23
CA THR A 51 3.91 -5.10 14.68
C THR A 51 3.52 -3.69 15.12
N LEU A 52 3.01 -2.85 14.19
CA LEU A 52 2.52 -1.50 14.47
C LEU A 52 0.99 -1.50 14.69
N PRO A 53 0.50 -1.77 15.91
CA PRO A 53 -0.93 -1.92 16.18
C PRO A 53 -1.74 -0.63 15.96
N CYS A 54 -1.07 0.52 15.99
CA CYS A 54 -1.70 1.83 15.88
C CYS A 54 -1.65 2.42 14.47
N LEU A 55 -0.99 1.76 13.50
CA LEU A 55 -0.79 2.36 12.18
C LEU A 55 -2.12 2.44 11.43
N LYS A 56 -2.56 3.67 11.14
CA LYS A 56 -3.83 3.96 10.45
C LYS A 56 -3.61 4.38 9.01
N SER A 57 -2.49 5.03 8.71
CA SER A 57 -2.17 5.55 7.38
C SER A 57 -0.80 5.07 6.93
N LEU A 58 -0.73 4.48 5.76
CA LEU A 58 0.51 4.08 5.11
C LEU A 58 0.56 4.70 3.70
N SER A 59 1.68 5.31 3.36
CA SER A 59 1.94 5.81 2.01
C SER A 59 3.30 5.30 1.55
N ILE A 60 3.34 4.67 0.38
CA ILE A 60 4.58 4.19 -0.23
C ILE A 60 4.69 4.84 -1.60
N SER A 61 5.78 5.59 -1.82
CA SER A 61 6.08 6.28 -3.07
C SER A 61 7.46 5.88 -3.60
N ASN A 62 7.72 6.10 -4.89
CA ASN A 62 9.01 5.78 -5.53
C ASN A 62 9.39 4.31 -5.28
N GLY A 63 8.48 3.42 -5.67
CA GLY A 63 8.61 1.98 -5.45
C GLY A 63 9.85 1.37 -6.10
N CYS A 64 10.13 0.12 -5.74
CA CYS A 64 11.20 -0.63 -6.39
C CYS A 64 10.90 -0.70 -7.90
N PRO A 65 11.81 -0.26 -8.78
CA PRO A 65 11.57 -0.25 -10.23
C PRO A 65 11.35 -1.66 -10.79
N ASP A 66 11.74 -2.70 -10.05
CA ASP A 66 11.62 -4.11 -10.47
C ASP A 66 10.47 -4.86 -9.80
N ALA A 67 9.72 -4.22 -8.88
CA ALA A 67 8.60 -4.88 -8.22
C ALA A 67 7.40 -5.05 -9.17
N VAL A 68 7.10 -6.30 -9.49
CA VAL A 68 5.95 -6.70 -10.31
C VAL A 68 4.68 -6.94 -9.50
N SER A 69 4.81 -7.22 -8.20
CA SER A 69 3.68 -7.38 -7.28
C SER A 69 3.92 -6.66 -5.95
N PHE A 70 2.84 -6.24 -5.29
CA PHE A 70 2.92 -5.56 -4.00
C PHE A 70 1.80 -5.97 -3.01
N PRO A 71 2.13 -6.26 -1.73
CA PRO A 71 3.48 -6.64 -1.28
C PRO A 71 3.89 -7.97 -1.91
N GLN A 72 5.19 -8.29 -1.93
CA GLN A 72 5.69 -9.46 -2.64
C GLN A 72 5.30 -10.75 -1.89
N ASP A 73 4.60 -11.68 -2.56
CA ASP A 73 4.07 -12.91 -1.94
C ASP A 73 5.17 -13.79 -1.33
N GLU A 74 6.36 -13.78 -1.95
CA GLU A 74 7.55 -14.54 -1.55
C GLU A 74 8.04 -14.19 -0.13
N ILE A 75 7.72 -12.99 0.34
CA ILE A 75 8.20 -12.46 1.61
C ILE A 75 7.25 -12.84 2.76
N GLY A 76 6.05 -13.34 2.46
CA GLY A 76 5.00 -13.54 3.49
C GLY A 76 4.59 -12.23 4.18
N ALA A 77 5.00 -11.08 3.62
CA ALA A 77 4.74 -9.77 4.18
C ALA A 77 3.24 -9.48 4.19
N THR A 78 2.73 -9.13 5.37
CA THR A 78 1.34 -8.70 5.55
C THR A 78 1.32 -7.23 5.95
N LEU A 79 0.32 -6.51 5.45
CA LEU A 79 0.07 -5.14 5.86
C LEU A 79 -0.67 -5.12 7.21
N PRO A 80 -0.44 -4.10 8.07
CA PRO A 80 -1.08 -4.03 9.38
C PRO A 80 -2.60 -3.91 9.26
N SER A 81 -3.32 -4.76 10.00
CA SER A 81 -4.79 -4.84 9.97
C SER A 81 -5.50 -3.57 10.48
N SER A 82 -4.78 -2.73 11.21
CA SER A 82 -5.24 -1.44 11.72
C SER A 82 -5.34 -0.34 10.65
N LEU A 83 -4.80 -0.57 9.45
CA LEU A 83 -4.79 0.43 8.39
C LEU A 83 -6.20 0.78 7.93
N THR A 84 -6.42 2.08 7.82
CA THR A 84 -7.65 2.70 7.30
C THR A 84 -7.39 3.42 5.98
N HIS A 85 -6.15 3.91 5.78
CA HIS A 85 -5.73 4.63 4.60
C HIS A 85 -4.46 4.01 4.04
N PHE A 86 -4.48 3.67 2.76
CA PHE A 86 -3.31 3.15 2.07
C PHE A 86 -3.10 3.84 0.72
N CYS A 87 -1.88 4.31 0.47
CA CYS A 87 -1.48 4.95 -0.77
C CYS A 87 -0.25 4.28 -1.36
N ILE A 88 -0.30 3.95 -2.65
CA ILE A 88 0.83 3.49 -3.46
C ILE A 88 1.02 4.48 -4.61
N GLU A 89 2.23 4.99 -4.79
CA GLU A 89 2.57 5.94 -5.86
C GLU A 89 3.89 5.58 -6.55
N ASP A 90 3.96 5.78 -7.86
CA ASP A 90 5.20 5.69 -8.65
C ASP A 90 5.86 4.30 -8.59
N PHE A 91 5.10 3.26 -8.98
CA PHE A 91 5.62 1.90 -9.20
C PHE A 91 5.56 1.54 -10.69
N PRO A 92 6.66 1.71 -11.45
CA PRO A 92 6.63 1.63 -12.90
C PRO A 92 6.40 0.21 -13.44
N LYS A 93 6.88 -0.85 -12.77
CA LYS A 93 6.71 -2.25 -13.22
C LYS A 93 5.63 -3.03 -12.44
N LEU A 94 4.94 -2.39 -11.51
CA LEU A 94 3.92 -3.06 -10.70
C LEU A 94 2.75 -3.51 -11.56
N GLU A 95 2.52 -4.81 -11.62
CA GLU A 95 1.46 -5.45 -12.40
C GLU A 95 0.28 -5.90 -11.54
N SER A 96 0.51 -6.22 -10.27
CA SER A 96 -0.53 -6.75 -9.38
C SER A 96 -0.40 -6.28 -7.94
N LEU A 97 -1.54 -6.11 -7.27
CA LEU A 97 -1.58 -6.06 -5.82
C LEU A 97 -1.82 -7.48 -5.29
N SER A 98 -0.92 -7.96 -4.43
CA SER A 98 -0.96 -9.31 -3.86
C SER A 98 -2.23 -9.53 -3.05
N SER A 99 -2.83 -10.71 -3.22
CA SER A 99 -3.93 -11.13 -2.36
C SER A 99 -3.43 -11.48 -0.96
N ASN A 100 -2.25 -12.06 -0.78
CA ASN A 100 -1.77 -12.38 0.57
C ASN A 100 -1.56 -11.12 1.43
N GLY A 101 -0.99 -10.08 0.82
CA GLY A 101 -0.69 -8.82 1.51
C GLY A 101 -1.91 -8.04 2.01
N PHE A 102 -3.03 -8.13 1.27
CA PHE A 102 -4.27 -7.43 1.58
C PHE A 102 -5.24 -8.27 2.43
N ARG A 103 -4.90 -9.51 2.77
CA ARG A 103 -5.79 -10.48 3.43
C ARG A 103 -6.34 -10.02 4.77
N ASN A 104 -5.52 -9.29 5.52
CA ASN A 104 -5.86 -8.88 6.88
C ASN A 104 -6.31 -7.42 6.97
N LEU A 105 -6.50 -6.74 5.82
CA LEU A 105 -6.87 -5.32 5.77
C LEU A 105 -8.37 -5.08 5.95
N THR A 106 -8.95 -5.69 6.99
CA THR A 106 -10.37 -5.59 7.32
C THR A 106 -10.81 -4.18 7.73
N SER A 107 -9.88 -3.31 8.14
CA SER A 107 -10.18 -1.92 8.52
C SER A 107 -9.93 -0.90 7.39
N LEU A 108 -9.46 -1.34 6.21
CA LEU A 108 -9.06 -0.42 5.15
C LEU A 108 -10.27 0.26 4.52
N GLN A 109 -10.33 1.59 4.61
CA GLN A 109 -11.44 2.40 4.12
C GLN A 109 -11.07 3.18 2.85
N HIS A 110 -9.81 3.58 2.70
CA HIS A 110 -9.36 4.42 1.59
C HIS A 110 -8.12 3.83 0.93
N LEU A 111 -8.23 3.49 -0.36
CA LEU A 111 -7.11 3.03 -1.18
C LEU A 111 -6.86 4.03 -2.31
N THR A 112 -5.62 4.50 -2.41
CA THR A 112 -5.17 5.39 -3.47
C THR A 112 -3.99 4.77 -4.23
N ILE A 113 -4.08 4.70 -5.55
CA ILE A 113 -3.05 4.18 -6.43
C ILE A 113 -2.73 5.25 -7.47
N LYS A 114 -1.46 5.64 -7.58
CA LYS A 114 -1.02 6.72 -8.47
C LYS A 114 0.17 6.28 -9.31
N LYS A 115 0.15 6.62 -10.60
CA LYS A 115 1.30 6.47 -11.50
C LYS A 115 1.90 5.05 -11.48
N CYS A 116 1.04 4.04 -11.50
CA CYS A 116 1.41 2.64 -11.64
C CYS A 116 0.96 2.15 -13.03
N PRO A 117 1.71 2.46 -14.10
CA PRO A 117 1.22 2.35 -15.47
C PRO A 117 0.93 0.91 -15.91
N ASN A 118 1.63 -0.05 -15.32
CA ASN A 118 1.51 -1.47 -15.65
C ASN A 118 0.53 -2.23 -14.76
N LEU A 119 -0.15 -1.58 -13.80
CA LEU A 119 -1.03 -2.27 -12.87
C LEU A 119 -2.23 -2.87 -13.60
N LYS A 120 -2.39 -4.19 -13.50
CA LYS A 120 -3.42 -4.99 -14.17
C LYS A 120 -4.48 -5.49 -13.21
N THR A 121 -4.09 -5.88 -11.99
CA THR A 121 -5.00 -6.58 -11.08
C THR A 121 -5.06 -5.95 -9.69
N LEU A 122 -6.28 -5.84 -9.18
CA LEU A 122 -6.56 -5.51 -7.78
C LEU A 122 -6.58 -6.79 -6.92
N PRO A 123 -6.50 -6.67 -5.58
CA PRO A 123 -6.70 -7.79 -4.66
C PRO A 123 -8.07 -8.46 -4.86
N GLY A 124 -8.23 -9.69 -4.37
CA GLY A 124 -9.46 -10.47 -4.57
C GLY A 124 -10.74 -9.77 -4.09
N ASN A 125 -11.90 -10.23 -4.59
CA ASN A 125 -13.21 -9.57 -4.38
C ASN A 125 -13.59 -9.36 -2.89
N ASN A 126 -13.19 -10.25 -1.99
CA ASN A 126 -13.51 -10.16 -0.57
C ASN A 126 -12.54 -9.27 0.22
N MET A 127 -11.42 -8.88 -0.39
CA MET A 127 -10.29 -8.23 0.28
C MET A 127 -10.43 -6.71 0.38
N LEU A 128 -11.31 -6.14 -0.45
CA LEU A 128 -11.62 -4.71 -0.46
C LEU A 128 -13.03 -4.44 0.13
N SER A 129 -13.57 -5.37 0.91
CA SER A 129 -14.96 -5.32 1.40
C SER A 129 -15.25 -4.16 2.36
N SER A 130 -14.24 -3.69 3.09
CA SER A 130 -14.30 -2.53 4.00
C SER A 130 -14.09 -1.18 3.31
N LEU A 131 -13.76 -1.19 2.01
CA LEU A 131 -13.34 0.01 1.31
C LEU A 131 -14.52 0.94 1.03
N LEU A 132 -14.36 2.19 1.43
CA LEU A 132 -15.32 3.27 1.20
C LEU A 132 -14.93 4.11 -0.04
N SER A 133 -13.63 4.22 -0.32
CA SER A 133 -13.12 5.02 -1.43
C SER A 133 -11.93 4.35 -2.12
N LEU A 134 -12.00 4.25 -3.45
CA LEU A 134 -10.92 3.81 -4.33
C LEU A 134 -10.58 4.92 -5.33
N LYS A 135 -9.31 5.34 -5.32
CA LYS A 135 -8.81 6.38 -6.22
C LYS A 135 -7.63 5.85 -7.03
N ILE A 136 -7.77 5.81 -8.34
CA ILE A 136 -6.73 5.35 -9.26
C ILE A 136 -6.40 6.49 -10.23
N TRP A 137 -5.14 6.91 -10.31
CA TRP A 137 -4.68 8.03 -11.12
C TRP A 137 -3.42 7.68 -11.91
N GLY A 138 -3.33 8.07 -13.19
CA GLY A 138 -2.13 7.80 -13.99
C GLY A 138 -1.84 6.30 -14.15
N CYS A 139 -2.88 5.47 -14.17
CA CYS A 139 -2.79 4.02 -14.31
C CYS A 139 -3.60 3.58 -15.55
N PRO A 140 -3.09 3.82 -16.77
CA PRO A 140 -3.82 3.63 -18.02
C PRO A 140 -4.37 2.20 -18.22
N VAL A 141 -3.67 1.18 -17.75
CA VAL A 141 -4.15 -0.21 -17.84
C VAL A 141 -5.38 -0.43 -16.95
N MET A 142 -5.35 0.09 -15.72
CA MET A 142 -6.48 0.01 -14.80
C MET A 142 -7.73 0.74 -15.30
N VAL A 143 -7.58 1.86 -16.00
CA VAL A 143 -8.72 2.58 -16.61
C VAL A 143 -9.49 1.67 -17.57
N LYS A 144 -8.78 0.85 -18.36
CA LYS A 144 -9.40 -0.11 -19.27
C LYS A 144 -9.99 -1.31 -18.51
N ARG A 145 -9.28 -1.80 -17.49
CA ARG A 145 -9.65 -3.03 -16.77
C ARG A 145 -10.75 -2.86 -15.73
N CYS A 146 -10.94 -1.64 -15.22
CA CYS A 146 -12.05 -1.26 -14.34
C CYS A 146 -13.20 -0.59 -15.09
N LYS A 147 -13.27 -0.73 -16.43
CA LYS A 147 -14.37 -0.17 -17.21
C LYS A 147 -15.69 -0.75 -16.73
N ARG A 148 -16.64 0.14 -16.41
CA ARG A 148 -17.98 -0.23 -15.92
C ARG A 148 -18.64 -1.29 -16.79
N ASP A 149 -19.10 -2.36 -16.15
CA ASP A 149 -19.84 -3.51 -16.70
C ASP A 149 -19.12 -4.32 -17.80
N LYS A 150 -17.85 -4.01 -18.08
CA LYS A 150 -17.08 -4.64 -19.18
C LYS A 150 -15.67 -5.04 -18.76
N GLY A 151 -15.12 -4.38 -17.77
CA GLY A 151 -13.75 -4.57 -17.29
C GLY A 151 -13.64 -5.80 -16.39
N PRO A 152 -12.59 -6.63 -16.53
CA PRO A 152 -12.39 -7.82 -15.70
C PRO A 152 -12.23 -7.51 -14.20
N GLU A 153 -11.82 -6.29 -13.85
CA GLU A 153 -11.66 -5.86 -12.45
C GLU A 153 -12.90 -5.12 -11.92
N TRP A 154 -13.94 -4.90 -12.74
CA TRP A 154 -15.12 -4.14 -12.32
C TRP A 154 -15.84 -4.79 -11.14
N SER A 155 -16.01 -6.12 -11.16
CA SER A 155 -16.68 -6.86 -10.08
C SER A 155 -16.04 -6.67 -8.71
N LYS A 156 -14.72 -6.42 -8.65
CA LYS A 156 -13.96 -6.17 -7.41
C LYS A 156 -14.23 -4.81 -6.78
N ILE A 157 -14.81 -3.87 -7.52
CA ILE A 157 -14.97 -2.49 -7.09
C ILE A 157 -16.43 -2.01 -7.07
N THR A 158 -17.36 -2.85 -7.53
CA THR A 158 -18.79 -2.50 -7.63
C THR A 158 -19.46 -2.18 -6.29
N HIS A 159 -18.99 -2.75 -5.19
CA HIS A 159 -19.55 -2.52 -3.85
C HIS A 159 -18.99 -1.26 -3.18
N ILE A 160 -17.98 -0.62 -3.78
CA ILE A 160 -17.28 0.53 -3.20
C ILE A 160 -18.08 1.81 -3.50
N PRO A 161 -18.48 2.60 -2.48
CA PRO A 161 -19.31 3.78 -2.68
C PRO A 161 -18.68 4.90 -3.52
N ASP A 162 -17.40 5.20 -3.29
CA ASP A 162 -16.66 6.26 -3.99
C ASP A 162 -15.53 5.67 -4.83
N VAL A 163 -15.70 5.64 -6.15
CA VAL A 163 -14.70 5.12 -7.08
C VAL A 163 -14.36 6.20 -8.10
N THR A 164 -13.11 6.67 -8.08
CA THR A 164 -12.56 7.60 -9.07
C THR A 164 -11.38 6.96 -9.79
N ILE A 165 -11.47 6.86 -11.11
CA ILE A 165 -10.41 6.28 -11.96
C ILE A 165 -10.09 7.27 -13.08
N CYS A 166 -8.90 7.85 -13.04
CA CYS A 166 -8.39 8.82 -14.00
C CYS A 166 -7.14 8.29 -14.70
N GLY A 167 -7.12 8.42 -16.03
CA GLY A 167 -6.04 7.96 -16.90
C GLY A 167 -4.71 8.64 -16.66
#